data_AF-A0A165RW97-F1
#
_entry.id   AF-A0A165RW97-F1
#
_cell.length_a   1.000
_cell.length_b   1.000
_cell.length_c   1.000
_cell.angle_alpha   90.00
_cell.angle_beta   90.00
_cell.angle_gamma   90.00
#
_symmetry.space_group_name_H-M   'P 1'
#
loop_
_entity.id
_entity.type
_entity.pdbx_description
1 polymer ?
#
loop_
_entity_poly.entity_id
_entity_poly.type
_entity_poly.pdbx_seq_one_letter_code
_entity_poly.pdbx_strand_id
1 'polypeptide(L)'
;MSLPDVTSQHALDIARLGQLSRDAKNGNYERSLRETAKQFEAIFLGKMLSTMRDAYLKSDLGRSNHLSFYESMMDKQWAQHLSERGIGLADMLVEQLTYAGSTVPAARETLAKMPSPRAAWPVRSMGMPASIPRPVEPISPLPMDAVPGAEDDGESPDAFVDRITPYARSAARKSGIPSELIVAQAILETGWGRRRIERLDGSDGHNIFGIKADPQWRGERVTVETHEYIGGRRAEVNARFRVYQSLQAAFQDYARIMGESDRYERVRAAESLDEAVQALSEAGYATDPAYADKLRALIDQGLRPRSSRS
;
A
#
# COMPACT_ATOMS: atom_id res chain seq x y z
N MET A 1 34.78 27.97 -2.95
CA MET A 1 34.46 27.14 -1.77
C MET A 1 33.74 25.91 -2.29
N SER A 2 34.43 24.76 -2.36
CA SER A 2 33.86 23.51 -2.89
C SER A 2 32.86 22.92 -1.91
N LEU A 3 31.73 22.47 -2.46
CA LEU A 3 30.63 21.86 -1.73
C LEU A 3 31.04 20.47 -1.20
N PRO A 4 30.66 20.11 0.04
CA PRO A 4 30.83 18.76 0.54
C PRO A 4 29.86 17.81 -0.19
N ASP A 5 30.43 16.75 -0.74
CA ASP A 5 29.77 15.73 -1.55
C ASP A 5 28.91 14.81 -0.66
N VAL A 6 27.58 14.90 -0.79
CA VAL A 6 26.58 14.10 -0.04
C VAL A 6 26.70 12.59 -0.31
N THR A 7 27.33 12.20 -1.42
CA THR A 7 27.61 10.79 -1.75
C THR A 7 28.68 10.18 -0.84
N SER A 8 29.55 11.01 -0.27
CA SER A 8 30.69 10.58 0.55
C SER A 8 30.30 10.17 1.98
N GLN A 9 29.14 10.63 2.51
CA GLN A 9 28.67 10.25 3.86
C GLN A 9 28.03 8.86 3.90
N HIS A 10 27.28 8.47 2.86
CA HIS A 10 26.76 7.10 2.75
C HIS A 10 27.86 6.07 2.44
N ALA A 11 28.90 6.48 1.71
CA ALA A 11 30.10 5.66 1.51
C ALA A 11 30.88 5.41 2.81
N LEU A 12 30.90 6.41 3.72
CA LEU A 12 31.47 6.27 5.06
C LEU A 12 30.68 5.29 5.95
N ASP A 13 29.35 5.21 5.80
CA ASP A 13 28.52 4.25 6.54
C ASP A 13 28.71 2.80 6.09
N ILE A 14 28.86 2.55 4.78
CA ILE A 14 29.13 1.20 4.26
C ILE A 14 30.54 0.74 4.65
N ALA A 15 31.52 1.65 4.62
CA ALA A 15 32.89 1.35 5.07
C ALA A 15 32.95 1.04 6.58
N ARG A 16 32.18 1.76 7.41
CA ARG A 16 32.02 1.52 8.85
C ARG A 16 31.31 0.21 9.15
N LEU A 17 30.25 -0.14 8.42
CA LEU A 17 29.59 -1.44 8.52
C LEU A 17 30.53 -2.61 8.18
N GLY A 18 31.37 -2.43 7.15
CA GLY A 18 32.42 -3.39 6.81
C GLY A 18 33.48 -3.55 7.90
N GLN A 19 33.81 -2.48 8.63
CA GLN A 19 34.70 -2.53 9.79
C GLN A 19 34.05 -3.23 10.99
N LEU A 20 32.80 -2.91 11.32
CA LEU A 20 32.03 -3.54 12.40
C LEU A 20 31.79 -5.04 12.16
N SER A 21 31.56 -5.44 10.90
CA SER A 21 31.45 -6.84 10.48
C SER A 21 32.77 -7.61 10.65
N ARG A 22 33.91 -6.96 10.41
CA ARG A 22 35.24 -7.53 10.66
C ARG A 22 35.53 -7.64 12.17
N ASP A 23 35.15 -6.64 12.96
CA ASP A 23 35.32 -6.67 14.42
C ASP A 23 34.43 -7.73 15.10
N ALA A 24 33.25 -7.99 14.54
CA ALA A 24 32.36 -9.08 14.98
C ALA A 24 32.99 -10.46 14.74
N LYS A 25 33.77 -10.62 13.65
CA LYS A 25 34.52 -11.85 13.34
C LYS A 25 35.78 -12.03 14.20
N ASN A 26 36.29 -10.95 14.79
CA ASN A 26 37.50 -10.96 15.62
C ASN A 26 37.21 -11.19 17.12
N GLY A 27 36.02 -11.67 17.48
CA GLY A 27 35.65 -12.01 18.86
C GLY A 27 35.00 -10.89 19.68
N ASN A 28 34.83 -9.68 19.11
CA ASN A 28 34.15 -8.55 19.76
C ASN A 28 32.67 -8.44 19.34
N TYR A 29 32.00 -9.59 19.26
CA TYR A 29 30.63 -9.70 18.73
C TYR A 29 29.63 -8.81 19.47
N GLU A 30 29.65 -8.79 20.81
CA GLU A 30 28.72 -7.98 21.60
C GLU A 30 28.90 -6.47 21.39
N ARG A 31 30.15 -6.01 21.23
CA ARG A 31 30.45 -4.60 21.00
C ARG A 31 29.98 -4.15 19.62
N SER A 32 30.22 -4.97 18.59
CA SER A 32 29.75 -4.70 17.22
C SER A 32 28.23 -4.78 17.10
N LEU A 33 27.59 -5.71 17.83
CA LEU A 33 26.14 -5.84 17.86
C LEU A 33 25.48 -4.63 18.51
N ARG A 34 26.03 -4.17 19.64
CA ARG A 34 25.56 -2.96 20.34
C ARG A 34 25.70 -1.71 19.50
N GLU A 35 26.83 -1.54 18.81
CA GLU A 35 27.04 -0.38 17.94
C GLU A 35 26.08 -0.40 16.73
N THR A 36 25.87 -1.57 16.13
CA THR A 36 24.92 -1.74 15.02
C THR A 36 23.48 -1.46 15.45
N ALA A 37 23.09 -1.94 16.63
CA ALA A 37 21.75 -1.71 17.17
C ALA A 37 21.48 -0.23 17.47
N LYS A 38 22.48 0.52 17.93
CA LYS A 38 22.40 1.99 18.12
C LYS A 38 22.21 2.73 16.80
N GLN A 39 22.94 2.36 15.76
CA GLN A 39 22.79 2.95 14.42
C GLN A 39 21.38 2.67 13.86
N PHE A 40 20.83 1.48 14.11
CA PHE A 40 19.46 1.15 13.73
C PHE A 40 18.41 1.95 14.50
N GLU A 41 18.58 2.11 15.82
CA GLU A 41 17.69 2.94 16.66
C GLU A 41 17.64 4.39 16.16
N ALA A 42 18.78 4.97 15.78
CA ALA A 42 18.86 6.33 15.24
C ALA A 42 18.05 6.51 13.95
N ILE A 43 18.17 5.56 13.01
CA ILE A 43 17.43 5.56 11.75
C ILE A 43 15.93 5.42 12.00
N PHE A 44 15.56 4.52 12.91
CA PHE A 44 14.17 4.28 13.27
C PHE A 44 13.52 5.49 13.94
N LEU A 45 14.21 6.13 14.88
CA LEU A 45 13.76 7.38 15.53
C LEU A 45 13.56 8.51 14.51
N GLY A 46 14.51 8.69 13.58
CA GLY A 46 14.37 9.67 12.51
C GLY A 46 13.15 9.41 11.63
N LYS A 47 12.88 8.14 11.30
CA LYS A 47 11.69 7.75 10.54
C LYS A 47 10.40 8.02 11.32
N MET A 48 10.36 7.65 12.61
CA MET A 48 9.19 7.90 13.46
C MET A 48 8.87 9.39 13.56
N LEU A 49 9.87 10.24 13.86
CA LEU A 49 9.68 11.70 13.96
C LEU A 49 9.18 12.30 12.65
N SER A 50 9.77 11.91 11.52
CA SER A 50 9.30 12.32 10.20
C SER A 50 7.84 11.92 9.97
N THR A 51 7.47 10.67 10.28
CA THR A 51 6.09 10.19 10.09
C THR A 51 5.09 10.84 11.05
N MET A 52 5.49 11.15 12.28
CA MET A 52 4.64 11.86 13.25
C MET A 52 4.39 13.30 12.80
N ARG A 53 5.39 13.99 12.23
CA ARG A 53 5.21 15.33 11.67
C ARG A 53 4.31 15.33 10.44
N ASP A 54 4.50 14.36 9.53
CA ASP A 54 3.64 14.20 8.35
C ASP A 54 2.19 13.89 8.72
N ALA A 55 1.97 13.28 9.90
CA ALA A 55 0.65 13.01 10.45
C ALA A 55 0.05 14.20 11.22
N TYR A 56 0.85 15.02 11.91
CA TYR A 56 0.35 16.11 12.78
C TYR A 56 0.12 17.45 12.04
N LEU A 57 0.86 17.73 10.97
CA LEU A 57 0.76 19.01 10.23
C LEU A 57 0.08 18.87 8.86
N LYS A 58 -0.97 18.04 8.80
CA LYS A 58 -1.89 17.93 7.66
C LYS A 58 -3.21 18.67 7.90
N SER A 59 -3.15 19.83 8.56
CA SER A 59 -4.27 20.77 8.60
C SER A 59 -3.82 22.11 8.02
N ASP A 60 -4.15 22.27 6.74
CA ASP A 60 -4.38 23.51 5.98
C ASP A 60 -3.30 24.61 5.93
N LEU A 61 -3.14 25.18 4.73
CA LEU A 61 -2.29 26.31 4.34
C LEU A 61 -0.81 26.02 3.97
N GLY A 62 -0.59 25.89 2.66
CA GLY A 62 0.58 26.45 1.94
C GLY A 62 1.97 26.07 2.43
N ARG A 63 2.39 24.81 2.27
CA ARG A 63 3.81 24.43 2.39
C ARG A 63 4.62 25.02 1.21
N SER A 64 5.45 26.03 1.48
CA SER A 64 6.47 26.53 0.55
C SER A 64 7.73 25.66 0.61
N ASN A 65 8.39 25.40 -0.53
CA ASN A 65 9.58 24.55 -0.68
C ASN A 65 10.76 24.89 0.27
N HIS A 66 10.80 26.09 0.83
CA HIS A 66 11.83 26.52 1.78
C HIS A 66 11.54 26.04 3.21
N LEU A 67 10.27 25.89 3.60
CA LEU A 67 9.89 25.47 4.96
C LEU A 67 10.24 23.99 5.20
N SER A 68 9.98 23.14 4.20
CA SER A 68 10.34 21.71 4.23
C SER A 68 11.85 21.47 4.37
N PHE A 69 12.68 22.38 3.86
CA PHE A 69 14.13 22.29 4.02
C PHE A 69 14.57 22.57 5.47
N TYR A 70 14.07 23.64 6.09
CA TYR A 70 14.34 23.97 7.50
C TYR A 70 13.81 22.90 8.45
N GLU A 71 12.62 22.39 8.17
CA GLU A 71 12.00 21.25 8.83
C GLU A 71 12.88 20.00 8.77
N SER A 72 13.44 19.67 7.60
CA SER A 72 14.35 18.52 7.46
C SER A 72 15.67 18.69 8.22
N MET A 73 16.16 19.92 8.37
CA MET A 73 17.37 20.21 9.15
C MET A 73 17.10 20.08 10.65
N MET A 74 15.95 20.54 11.12
CA MET A 74 15.53 20.44 12.51
C MET A 74 15.33 18.97 12.94
N ASP A 75 14.68 18.17 12.11
CA ASP A 75 14.52 16.72 12.37
C ASP A 75 15.85 16.00 12.48
N LYS A 76 16.83 16.37 11.65
CA LYS A 76 18.19 15.81 11.71
C LYS A 76 18.88 16.12 13.04
N GLN A 77 18.75 17.36 13.52
CA GLN A 77 19.31 17.77 14.82
C GLN A 77 18.61 17.08 15.99
N TRP A 78 17.28 16.92 15.92
CA TRP A 78 16.49 16.25 16.95
C TRP A 78 16.76 14.76 16.99
N ALA A 79 16.87 14.09 15.83
CA ALA A 79 17.20 12.68 15.74
C ALA A 79 18.62 12.41 16.28
N GLN A 80 19.58 13.29 16.00
CA GLN A 80 20.93 13.18 16.54
C GLN A 80 20.94 13.34 18.09
N HIS A 81 20.24 14.35 18.61
CA HIS A 81 20.17 14.60 20.05
C HIS A 81 19.37 13.53 20.82
N LEU A 82 18.33 12.95 20.22
CA LEU A 82 17.57 11.83 20.81
C LEU A 82 18.33 10.50 20.72
N SER A 83 19.11 10.30 19.65
CA SER A 83 19.99 9.13 19.50
C SER A 83 21.15 9.13 20.48
N GLU A 84 21.68 10.29 20.87
CA GLU A 84 22.73 10.40 21.89
C GLU A 84 22.23 9.99 23.29
N ARG A 85 20.94 10.22 23.57
CA ARG A 85 20.31 9.85 24.84
C ARG A 85 19.80 8.40 24.84
N GLY A 86 19.44 7.86 23.67
CA GLY A 86 18.91 6.50 23.46
C GLY A 86 17.52 6.30 24.06
N ILE A 87 16.62 5.62 23.35
CA ILE A 87 15.30 5.25 23.91
C ILE A 87 15.27 3.82 24.48
N GLY A 88 16.42 3.13 24.45
CA GLY A 88 16.62 1.80 25.01
C GLY A 88 16.25 0.65 24.07
N LEU A 89 15.81 0.93 22.84
CA LEU A 89 15.48 -0.11 21.85
C LEU A 89 16.72 -0.85 21.39
N ALA A 90 17.85 -0.15 21.25
CA ALA A 90 19.13 -0.77 20.92
C ALA A 90 19.55 -1.79 22.00
N ASP A 91 19.37 -1.45 23.28
CA ASP A 91 19.70 -2.32 24.40
C ASP A 91 18.78 -3.55 24.46
N MET A 92 17.47 -3.37 24.22
CA MET A 92 16.51 -4.47 24.16
C MET A 92 16.80 -5.44 23.00
N LEU A 93 17.19 -4.93 21.83
CA LEU A 93 17.55 -5.75 20.68
C LEU A 93 18.83 -6.56 20.95
N VAL A 94 19.83 -5.94 21.56
CA VAL A 94 21.05 -6.62 21.98
C VAL A 94 20.71 -7.71 23.00
N GLU A 95 19.88 -7.43 24.00
CA GLU A 95 19.45 -8.38 25.03
C GLU A 95 18.68 -9.57 24.45
N GLN A 96 17.77 -9.34 23.50
CA GLN A 96 17.03 -10.43 22.84
C GLN A 96 17.94 -11.29 21.95
N LEU A 97 18.91 -10.69 21.27
CA LEU A 97 19.83 -11.40 20.38
C LEU A 97 20.93 -12.15 21.13
N THR A 98 21.39 -11.63 22.28
CA THR A 98 22.32 -12.36 23.17
C THR A 98 21.61 -13.48 23.91
N TYR A 99 20.35 -13.28 24.33
CA TYR A 99 19.54 -14.33 24.98
C TYR A 99 19.16 -15.46 24.00
N ALA A 100 18.86 -15.14 22.74
CA ALA A 100 18.54 -16.12 21.68
C ALA A 100 19.71 -17.05 21.29
N GLY A 101 20.94 -16.76 21.74
CA GLY A 101 22.11 -17.62 21.56
C GLY A 101 22.24 -18.75 22.60
N SER A 102 21.37 -18.81 23.61
CA SER A 102 21.42 -19.83 24.67
C SER A 102 20.25 -20.82 24.54
N THR A 103 20.58 -22.10 24.45
CA THR A 103 19.65 -23.22 24.24
C THR A 103 18.62 -23.36 25.36
N VAL A 104 17.34 -23.52 24.98
CA VAL A 104 16.12 -23.67 25.80
C VAL A 104 16.22 -24.88 26.77
N PRO A 105 15.96 -24.74 28.09
CA PRO A 105 14.59 -24.72 28.63
C PRO A 105 14.42 -23.87 29.91
N ALA A 106 14.17 -22.58 29.76
CA ALA A 106 13.72 -21.71 30.87
C ALA A 106 12.60 -20.73 30.47
N ALA A 107 12.30 -20.61 29.16
CA ALA A 107 11.34 -19.64 28.62
C ALA A 107 9.87 -19.90 29.03
N ARG A 108 9.55 -21.10 29.53
CA ARG A 108 8.19 -21.42 30.02
C ARG A 108 7.91 -20.89 31.43
N GLU A 109 8.94 -20.75 32.26
CA GLU A 109 8.79 -20.36 33.67
C GLU A 109 8.83 -18.83 33.85
N THR A 110 9.56 -18.13 32.97
CA THR A 110 9.56 -16.66 32.91
C THR A 110 8.29 -16.09 32.27
N LEU A 111 7.70 -16.74 31.25
CA LEU A 111 6.41 -16.32 30.68
C LEU A 111 5.25 -16.43 31.69
N ALA A 112 5.32 -17.37 32.63
CA ALA A 112 4.28 -17.59 33.65
C ALA A 112 4.30 -16.55 34.79
N LYS A 113 5.40 -15.79 34.93
CA LYS A 113 5.61 -14.80 36.01
C LYS A 113 5.55 -13.35 35.55
N MET A 114 5.29 -13.08 34.26
CA MET A 114 5.14 -11.71 33.75
C MET A 114 3.70 -11.21 33.91
N PRO A 115 3.47 -10.00 34.44
CA PRO A 115 2.14 -9.41 34.49
C PRO A 115 1.63 -9.11 33.07
N SER A 116 0.39 -9.49 32.78
CA SER A 116 -0.24 -9.38 31.47
C SER A 116 -0.28 -7.93 30.93
N PRO A 117 -0.18 -7.68 29.61
CA PRO A 117 0.02 -6.35 29.03
C PRO A 117 -1.18 -5.39 29.10
N ARG A 118 -2.23 -5.71 29.88
CA ARG A 118 -3.38 -4.80 30.09
C ARG A 118 -3.17 -3.80 31.23
N ALA A 119 -2.07 -3.89 31.97
CA ALA A 119 -1.90 -3.11 33.19
C ALA A 119 -0.58 -2.31 33.24
N ALA A 120 -0.25 -1.57 32.18
CA ALA A 120 0.69 -0.45 32.29
C ALA A 120 0.60 0.43 31.05
N TRP A 121 -0.33 1.41 31.06
CA TRP A 121 -0.18 2.75 30.48
C TRP A 121 -1.39 3.57 30.97
N PRO A 122 -1.20 4.69 31.70
CA PRO A 122 -2.32 5.57 32.03
C PRO A 122 -2.58 6.45 30.81
N VAL A 123 -3.32 5.93 29.83
CA VAL A 123 -3.90 6.77 28.78
C VAL A 123 -5.12 7.44 29.40
N ARG A 124 -4.92 8.70 29.84
CA ARG A 124 -6.02 9.57 30.27
C ARG A 124 -6.99 9.69 29.09
N SER A 125 -8.22 9.22 29.31
CA SER A 125 -9.31 9.22 28.34
C SER A 125 -9.66 10.64 27.91
N MET A 126 -9.11 11.08 26.78
CA MET A 126 -9.77 12.06 25.93
C MET A 126 -10.50 11.24 24.87
N GLY A 127 -11.84 11.27 24.90
CA GLY A 127 -12.69 10.43 24.05
C GLY A 127 -12.31 10.53 22.58
N MET A 128 -11.88 9.40 22.01
CA MET A 128 -11.75 9.23 20.56
C MET A 128 -12.95 8.42 20.07
N PRO A 129 -13.59 8.82 18.96
CA PRO A 129 -14.71 8.07 18.39
C PRO A 129 -14.23 6.67 17.97
N ALA A 130 -15.07 5.68 18.25
CA ALA A 130 -14.84 4.27 17.97
C ALA A 130 -15.02 3.98 16.46
N SER A 131 -14.11 4.46 15.62
CA SER A 131 -13.82 3.93 14.27
C SER A 131 -12.82 4.87 13.60
N ILE A 132 -11.54 4.50 13.58
CA ILE A 132 -10.62 5.04 12.58
C ILE A 132 -10.83 4.16 11.34
N PRO A 133 -11.43 4.66 10.25
CA PRO A 133 -11.43 3.92 8.99
C PRO A 133 -9.97 3.69 8.59
N ARG A 134 -9.60 2.41 8.44
CA ARG A 134 -8.24 2.05 8.02
C ARG A 134 -8.02 2.54 6.58
N PRO A 135 -6.80 2.89 6.19
CA PRO A 135 -6.48 3.10 4.78
C PRO A 135 -6.77 1.78 4.06
N VAL A 136 -7.88 1.74 3.31
CA VAL A 136 -8.05 0.74 2.26
C VAL A 136 -6.95 1.08 1.27
N GLU A 137 -6.03 0.16 0.99
CA GLU A 137 -5.03 0.40 -0.04
C GLU A 137 -5.73 0.85 -1.34
N PRO A 138 -5.14 1.76 -2.12
CA PRO A 138 -5.59 1.99 -3.50
C PRO A 138 -5.83 0.64 -4.18
N ILE A 139 -6.96 0.51 -4.86
CA ILE A 139 -7.17 -0.58 -5.82
C ILE A 139 -6.27 -0.25 -7.01
N SER A 140 -4.98 -0.54 -6.85
CA SER A 140 -4.02 -0.35 -7.93
C SER A 140 -4.55 -1.11 -9.14
N PRO A 141 -4.75 -0.44 -10.28
CA PRO A 141 -5.15 -1.14 -11.49
C PRO A 141 -4.16 -2.26 -11.73
N LEU A 142 -4.63 -3.39 -12.26
CA LEU A 142 -3.73 -4.51 -12.55
C LEU A 142 -2.53 -3.95 -13.33
N PRO A 143 -1.27 -4.19 -12.89
CA PRO A 143 -0.13 -3.70 -13.63
C PRO A 143 -0.30 -4.20 -15.05
N MET A 144 -0.31 -3.29 -16.02
CA MET A 144 -0.72 -3.61 -17.38
C MET A 144 0.10 -4.75 -17.99
N ASP A 145 1.28 -4.99 -17.43
CA ASP A 145 2.30 -5.96 -17.84
C ASP A 145 2.38 -7.23 -16.97
N ALA A 146 1.59 -7.38 -15.89
CA ALA A 146 1.83 -8.40 -14.85
C ALA A 146 0.93 -9.65 -14.90
N VAL A 147 0.19 -9.88 -15.99
CA VAL A 147 -0.55 -11.14 -16.19
C VAL A 147 0.07 -11.88 -17.38
N PRO A 148 0.93 -12.89 -17.16
CA PRO A 148 1.40 -13.77 -18.22
C PRO A 148 0.27 -14.73 -18.60
N GLY A 149 -0.07 -14.82 -19.90
CA GLY A 149 -0.96 -15.87 -20.41
C GLY A 149 -2.41 -15.49 -20.68
N ALA A 150 -2.70 -14.24 -21.07
CA ALA A 150 -3.98 -13.90 -21.67
C ALA A 150 -4.10 -14.53 -23.08
N GLU A 151 -4.63 -15.74 -23.16
CA GLU A 151 -5.20 -16.20 -24.43
C GLU A 151 -6.41 -15.31 -24.76
N ASP A 152 -6.47 -14.84 -25.99
CA ASP A 152 -7.64 -14.12 -26.51
C ASP A 152 -8.76 -15.13 -26.70
N ASP A 153 -9.73 -15.14 -25.78
CA ASP A 153 -10.94 -15.97 -25.87
C ASP A 153 -11.73 -15.73 -27.17
N GLY A 154 -11.33 -14.75 -27.99
CA GLY A 154 -11.97 -14.36 -29.24
C GLY A 154 -13.22 -13.51 -29.01
N GLU A 155 -13.49 -13.10 -27.77
CA GLU A 155 -14.61 -12.23 -27.44
C GLU A 155 -14.35 -10.82 -27.97
N SER A 156 -15.30 -10.29 -28.75
CA SER A 156 -15.19 -8.92 -29.23
C SER A 156 -15.34 -7.92 -28.07
N PRO A 157 -14.71 -6.74 -28.16
CA PRO A 157 -14.91 -5.67 -27.18
C PRO A 157 -16.39 -5.36 -26.88
N ASP A 158 -17.25 -5.37 -27.92
CA ASP A 158 -18.68 -5.13 -27.76
C ASP A 158 -19.38 -6.28 -27.01
N ALA A 159 -19.04 -7.53 -27.30
CA ALA A 159 -19.59 -8.69 -26.61
C ALA A 159 -19.23 -8.70 -25.12
N PHE A 160 -17.99 -8.31 -24.79
CA PHE A 160 -17.57 -8.12 -23.41
C PHE A 160 -18.41 -7.06 -22.69
N VAL A 161 -18.62 -5.90 -23.30
CA VAL A 161 -19.43 -4.81 -22.73
C VAL A 161 -20.88 -5.27 -22.52
N ASP A 162 -21.48 -5.91 -23.51
CA ASP A 162 -22.85 -6.44 -23.42
C ASP A 162 -23.00 -7.45 -22.28
N ARG A 163 -22.00 -8.34 -22.14
CA ARG A 163 -21.96 -9.36 -21.09
C ARG A 163 -21.90 -8.77 -19.68
N ILE A 164 -21.15 -7.69 -19.48
CA ILE A 164 -20.95 -7.11 -18.13
C ILE A 164 -21.98 -6.04 -17.76
N THR A 165 -22.59 -5.39 -18.75
CA THR A 165 -23.58 -4.31 -18.57
C THR A 165 -24.72 -4.64 -17.59
N PRO A 166 -25.38 -5.82 -17.63
CA PRO A 166 -26.45 -6.12 -16.67
C PRO A 166 -25.94 -6.18 -15.21
N TYR A 167 -24.72 -6.67 -14.99
CA TYR A 167 -24.10 -6.69 -13.66
C TYR A 167 -23.71 -5.28 -13.21
N ALA A 168 -23.14 -4.48 -14.12
CA ALA A 168 -22.79 -3.08 -13.84
C ALA A 168 -24.01 -2.25 -13.45
N ARG A 169 -25.14 -2.39 -14.17
CA ARG A 169 -26.41 -1.73 -13.80
C ARG A 169 -26.91 -2.18 -12.43
N SER A 170 -26.77 -3.46 -12.10
CA SER A 170 -27.14 -3.96 -10.78
C SER A 170 -26.23 -3.45 -9.67
N ALA A 171 -24.93 -3.33 -9.93
CA ALA A 171 -23.96 -2.77 -9.00
C ALA A 171 -24.24 -1.28 -8.76
N ALA A 172 -24.48 -0.52 -9.83
CA ALA A 172 -24.81 0.90 -9.79
C ALA A 172 -25.98 1.21 -8.86
N ARG A 173 -27.08 0.44 -8.97
CA ARG A 173 -28.25 0.60 -8.09
C ARG A 173 -27.94 0.35 -6.61
N LYS A 174 -26.97 -0.52 -6.30
CA LYS A 174 -26.60 -0.88 -4.93
C LYS A 174 -25.56 0.07 -4.33
N SER A 175 -24.65 0.56 -5.14
CA SER A 175 -23.54 1.40 -4.68
C SER A 175 -23.82 2.90 -4.82
N GLY A 176 -24.72 3.30 -5.70
CA GLY A 176 -24.91 4.71 -6.09
C GLY A 176 -23.88 5.20 -7.11
N ILE A 177 -23.00 4.33 -7.62
CA ILE A 177 -22.00 4.68 -8.63
C ILE A 177 -22.63 4.58 -10.03
N PRO A 178 -22.43 5.55 -10.95
CA PRO A 178 -22.96 5.47 -12.31
C PRO A 178 -22.53 4.19 -13.05
N SER A 179 -23.45 3.55 -13.77
CA SER A 179 -23.18 2.26 -14.42
C SER A 179 -22.10 2.34 -15.50
N GLU A 180 -22.05 3.46 -16.20
CA GLU A 180 -21.10 3.83 -17.25
C GLU A 180 -19.68 3.87 -16.69
N LEU A 181 -19.52 4.42 -15.48
CA LEU A 181 -18.24 4.44 -14.76
C LEU A 181 -17.80 3.02 -14.40
N ILE A 182 -18.71 2.18 -13.89
CA ILE A 182 -18.40 0.79 -13.53
C ILE A 182 -17.95 -0.01 -14.77
N VAL A 183 -18.64 0.15 -15.90
CA VAL A 183 -18.26 -0.50 -17.17
C VAL A 183 -16.91 0.03 -17.65
N ALA A 184 -16.69 1.35 -17.65
CA ALA A 184 -15.41 1.96 -18.04
C ALA A 184 -14.25 1.43 -17.19
N GLN A 185 -14.45 1.29 -15.87
CA GLN A 185 -13.46 0.66 -14.99
C GLN A 185 -13.19 -0.78 -15.39
N ALA A 186 -14.21 -1.62 -15.53
CA ALA A 186 -14.02 -3.02 -15.92
C ALA A 186 -13.29 -3.16 -17.26
N ILE A 187 -13.60 -2.32 -18.25
CA ILE A 187 -12.90 -2.27 -19.54
C ILE A 187 -11.42 -1.91 -19.33
N LEU A 188 -11.14 -0.85 -18.56
CA LEU A 188 -9.79 -0.36 -18.34
C LEU A 188 -8.92 -1.40 -17.61
N GLU A 189 -9.47 -1.99 -16.55
CA GLU A 189 -8.79 -2.97 -15.69
C GLU A 189 -8.43 -4.24 -16.46
N THR A 190 -9.37 -4.77 -17.24
CA THR A 190 -9.15 -6.02 -17.99
C THR A 190 -8.59 -5.80 -19.38
N GLY A 191 -8.61 -4.57 -19.90
CA GLY A 191 -8.32 -4.31 -21.31
C GLY A 191 -9.33 -5.00 -22.22
N TRP A 192 -10.63 -4.69 -22.04
CA TRP A 192 -11.74 -5.29 -22.79
C TRP A 192 -11.92 -6.80 -22.57
N GLY A 193 -11.73 -7.28 -21.35
CA GLY A 193 -11.88 -8.69 -20.98
C GLY A 193 -10.68 -9.57 -21.29
N ARG A 194 -9.69 -9.06 -22.04
CA ARG A 194 -8.54 -9.83 -22.50
C ARG A 194 -7.61 -10.28 -21.38
N ARG A 195 -7.56 -9.55 -20.26
CA ARG A 195 -6.73 -9.89 -19.11
C ARG A 195 -7.60 -10.30 -17.95
N ARG A 196 -7.34 -11.49 -17.44
CA ARG A 196 -8.09 -12.14 -16.36
C ARG A 196 -7.13 -12.65 -15.29
N ILE A 197 -7.54 -12.50 -14.04
CA ILE A 197 -6.84 -13.13 -12.93
C ILE A 197 -7.29 -14.59 -12.92
N GLU A 198 -6.37 -15.50 -13.21
CA GLU A 198 -6.64 -16.92 -13.25
C GLU A 198 -6.48 -17.56 -11.87
N ARG A 199 -7.21 -18.66 -11.64
CA ARG A 199 -6.94 -19.60 -10.56
C ARG A 199 -5.68 -20.41 -10.89
N LEU A 200 -5.20 -21.15 -9.89
CA LEU A 200 -4.05 -22.06 -10.06
C LEU A 200 -4.30 -23.17 -11.09
N ASP A 201 -5.56 -23.53 -11.34
CA ASP A 201 -5.96 -24.52 -12.34
C ASP A 201 -6.19 -23.92 -13.75
N GLY A 202 -5.88 -22.63 -13.94
CA GLY A 202 -6.07 -21.91 -15.20
C GLY A 202 -7.50 -21.42 -15.45
N SER A 203 -8.46 -21.73 -14.57
CA SER A 203 -9.84 -21.22 -14.71
C SER A 203 -9.94 -19.73 -14.36
N ASP A 204 -10.94 -19.03 -14.90
CA ASP A 204 -11.15 -17.60 -14.64
C ASP A 204 -11.54 -17.30 -13.19
N GLY A 205 -10.72 -16.52 -12.48
CA GLY A 205 -11.00 -16.06 -11.12
C GLY A 205 -12.09 -14.98 -11.03
N HIS A 206 -12.59 -14.49 -12.17
CA HIS A 206 -13.66 -13.51 -12.32
C HIS A 206 -13.41 -12.15 -11.65
N ASN A 207 -12.17 -11.85 -11.25
CA ASN A 207 -11.82 -10.59 -10.59
C ASN A 207 -11.56 -9.48 -11.61
N ILE A 208 -12.65 -8.98 -12.20
CA ILE A 208 -12.66 -7.98 -13.27
C ILE A 208 -12.19 -6.58 -12.83
N PHE A 209 -12.12 -6.33 -11.52
CA PHE A 209 -11.78 -5.02 -10.93
C PHE A 209 -10.40 -5.00 -10.27
N GLY A 210 -9.63 -6.09 -10.35
CA GLY A 210 -8.31 -6.17 -9.72
C GLY A 210 -8.34 -6.04 -8.19
N ILE A 211 -9.43 -6.43 -7.53
CA ILE A 211 -9.60 -6.21 -6.09
C ILE A 211 -8.64 -7.10 -5.31
N LYS A 212 -7.76 -6.47 -4.53
CA LYS A 212 -6.81 -7.15 -3.64
C LYS A 212 -7.54 -7.88 -2.51
N ALA A 213 -7.00 -9.04 -2.11
CA ALA A 213 -7.47 -9.82 -0.98
C ALA A 213 -6.81 -9.31 0.30
N ASP A 214 -7.49 -8.40 0.99
CA ASP A 214 -7.10 -7.94 2.32
C ASP A 214 -7.16 -9.06 3.38
N PRO A 215 -6.62 -8.85 4.59
CA PRO A 215 -6.63 -9.85 5.66
C PRO A 215 -8.03 -10.26 6.16
N GLN A 216 -9.08 -9.48 5.89
CA GLN A 216 -10.46 -9.79 6.26
C GLN A 216 -11.15 -10.65 5.21
N TRP A 217 -10.66 -10.67 3.97
CA TRP A 217 -11.15 -11.56 2.93
C TRP A 217 -11.05 -13.03 3.38
N ARG A 218 -12.19 -13.72 3.36
CA ARG A 218 -12.33 -15.14 3.74
C ARG A 218 -12.55 -16.07 2.54
N GLY A 219 -12.76 -15.49 1.36
CA GLY A 219 -12.95 -16.24 0.13
C GLY A 219 -11.65 -16.76 -0.47
N GLU A 220 -11.77 -17.41 -1.62
CA GLU A 220 -10.63 -17.85 -2.42
C GLU A 220 -9.76 -16.64 -2.83
N ARG A 221 -8.45 -16.87 -2.92
CA ARG A 221 -7.48 -15.86 -3.33
C ARG A 221 -6.36 -16.50 -4.11
N VAL A 222 -5.83 -15.78 -5.07
CA VAL A 222 -4.62 -16.16 -5.80
C VAL A 222 -3.51 -15.15 -5.50
N THR A 223 -2.27 -15.62 -5.47
CA THR A 223 -1.09 -14.75 -5.35
C THR A 223 -0.49 -14.61 -6.74
N VAL A 224 -0.36 -13.38 -7.20
CA VAL A 224 0.23 -13.03 -8.48
C VAL A 224 1.47 -12.19 -8.19
N GLU A 225 2.58 -12.55 -8.82
CA GLU A 225 3.78 -11.73 -8.79
C GLU A 225 3.54 -10.50 -9.66
N THR A 226 3.65 -9.31 -9.06
CA THR A 226 3.39 -8.04 -9.72
C THR A 226 4.61 -7.14 -9.62
N HIS A 227 4.72 -6.19 -10.55
CA HIS A 227 5.73 -5.13 -10.48
C HIS A 227 5.07 -3.84 -9.99
N GLU A 228 5.31 -3.44 -8.76
CA GLU A 228 4.81 -2.18 -8.19
C GLU A 228 5.89 -1.10 -8.20
N TYR A 229 5.49 0.15 -8.41
CA TYR A 229 6.39 1.30 -8.32
C TYR A 229 6.37 1.87 -6.90
N ILE A 230 7.37 1.51 -6.11
CA ILE A 230 7.52 1.99 -4.73
C ILE A 230 8.59 3.10 -4.72
N GLY A 231 8.16 4.34 -4.49
CA GLY A 231 9.07 5.50 -4.49
C GLY A 231 9.72 5.78 -5.85
N GLY A 232 8.99 5.53 -6.95
CA GLY A 232 9.47 5.75 -8.32
C GLY A 232 10.39 4.65 -8.87
N ARG A 233 10.59 3.55 -8.14
CA ARG A 233 11.37 2.38 -8.59
C ARG A 233 10.45 1.17 -8.74
N ARG A 234 10.60 0.44 -9.85
CA ARG A 234 9.91 -0.83 -10.11
C ARG A 234 10.45 -1.90 -9.15
N ALA A 235 9.58 -2.55 -8.40
CA ALA A 235 9.88 -3.62 -7.46
C ALA A 235 8.94 -4.81 -7.69
N GLU A 236 9.46 -6.03 -7.66
CA GLU A 236 8.65 -7.25 -7.66
C GLU A 236 8.02 -7.43 -6.28
N VAL A 237 6.70 -7.53 -6.25
CA VAL A 237 5.93 -7.74 -5.04
C VAL A 237 4.87 -8.80 -5.29
N ASN A 238 4.63 -9.63 -4.28
CA ASN A 238 3.55 -10.60 -4.33
C ASN A 238 2.24 -9.92 -3.92
N ALA A 239 1.34 -9.72 -4.88
CA ALA A 239 0.00 -9.22 -4.61
C ALA A 239 -0.98 -10.39 -4.49
N ARG A 240 -1.90 -10.30 -3.52
CA ARG A 240 -2.98 -11.28 -3.37
C ARG A 240 -4.26 -10.67 -3.91
N PHE A 241 -4.92 -11.38 -4.81
CA PHE A 241 -6.18 -10.94 -5.40
C PHE A 241 -7.32 -11.85 -4.97
N ARG A 242 -8.51 -11.26 -4.81
CA ARG A 242 -9.73 -12.01 -4.55
C ARG A 242 -10.05 -12.89 -5.76
N VAL A 243 -10.63 -14.06 -5.52
CA VAL A 243 -11.20 -14.92 -6.54
C VAL A 243 -12.69 -15.08 -6.25
N TYR A 244 -13.50 -14.99 -7.31
CA TYR A 244 -14.94 -15.02 -7.21
C TYR A 244 -15.53 -16.22 -7.95
N GLN A 245 -16.61 -16.76 -7.39
CA GLN A 245 -17.37 -17.86 -7.98
C GLN A 245 -18.00 -17.48 -9.33
N SER A 246 -18.28 -16.19 -9.54
CA SER A 246 -18.87 -15.67 -10.78
C SER A 246 -18.62 -14.17 -10.93
N LEU A 247 -18.84 -13.64 -12.14
CA LEU A 247 -18.86 -12.19 -12.39
C LEU A 247 -19.88 -11.49 -11.49
N GLN A 248 -21.07 -12.09 -11.31
CA GLN A 248 -22.08 -11.52 -10.44
C GLN A 248 -21.56 -11.29 -9.01
N ALA A 249 -20.78 -12.23 -8.47
CA ALA A 249 -20.17 -12.09 -7.16
C ALA A 249 -19.11 -10.98 -7.12
N ALA A 250 -18.30 -10.84 -8.18
CA ALA A 250 -17.33 -9.74 -8.30
C ALA A 250 -18.01 -8.36 -8.30
N PHE A 251 -19.08 -8.19 -9.09
CA PHE A 251 -19.85 -6.94 -9.14
C PHE A 251 -20.60 -6.65 -7.83
N GLN A 252 -21.08 -7.68 -7.13
CA GLN A 252 -21.69 -7.50 -5.81
C GLN A 252 -20.68 -7.03 -4.76
N ASP A 253 -19.48 -7.61 -4.76
CA ASP A 253 -18.41 -7.22 -3.84
C ASP A 253 -17.88 -5.81 -4.15
N TYR A 254 -17.71 -5.47 -5.44
CA TYR A 254 -17.43 -4.10 -5.88
C TYR A 254 -18.50 -3.12 -5.38
N ALA A 255 -19.78 -3.43 -5.58
CA ALA A 255 -20.87 -2.55 -5.17
C ALA A 255 -20.89 -2.34 -3.66
N ARG A 256 -20.57 -3.39 -2.89
CA ARG A 256 -20.43 -3.33 -1.44
C ARG A 256 -19.27 -2.40 -1.03
N ILE A 257 -18.08 -2.57 -1.60
CA ILE A 257 -16.91 -1.72 -1.29
C ILE A 257 -17.21 -0.26 -1.60
N MET A 258 -17.78 0.02 -2.78
CA MET A 258 -18.10 1.39 -3.20
C MET A 258 -19.26 2.00 -2.42
N GLY A 259 -20.23 1.19 -2.01
CA GLY A 259 -21.43 1.62 -1.28
C GLY A 259 -21.22 1.82 0.22
N GLU A 260 -20.35 1.03 0.84
CA GLU A 260 -20.16 1.03 2.30
C GLU A 260 -18.98 1.87 2.77
N SER A 261 -18.03 2.21 1.88
CA SER A 261 -16.82 2.94 2.26
C SER A 261 -17.02 4.45 2.17
N ASP A 262 -16.78 5.16 3.28
CA ASP A 262 -16.76 6.64 3.36
C ASP A 262 -15.80 7.25 2.34
N ARG A 263 -14.71 6.53 2.02
CA ARG A 263 -13.74 6.89 0.97
C ARG A 263 -14.40 7.27 -0.37
N TYR A 264 -15.50 6.61 -0.73
CA TYR A 264 -16.19 6.79 -2.01
C TYR A 264 -17.49 7.59 -1.86
N GLU A 265 -17.73 8.24 -0.72
CA GLU A 265 -18.90 9.09 -0.49
C GLU A 265 -19.03 10.18 -1.55
N ARG A 266 -17.94 10.90 -1.86
CA ARG A 266 -17.92 11.94 -2.91
C ARG A 266 -18.26 11.39 -4.30
N VAL A 267 -17.89 10.14 -4.57
CA VAL A 267 -18.21 9.49 -5.85
C VAL A 267 -19.71 9.19 -5.95
N ARG A 268 -20.34 8.80 -4.83
CA ARG A 268 -21.78 8.53 -4.75
C ARG A 268 -22.62 9.81 -4.74
N ALA A 269 -22.06 10.90 -4.20
CA ALA A 269 -22.71 12.20 -4.12
C ALA A 269 -22.55 13.05 -5.40
N ALA A 270 -21.70 12.62 -6.34
CA ALA A 270 -21.44 13.36 -7.57
C ALA A 270 -22.71 13.56 -8.40
N GLU A 271 -22.93 14.77 -8.90
CA GLU A 271 -24.11 15.14 -9.70
C GLU A 271 -23.89 14.90 -11.19
N SER A 272 -22.64 14.65 -11.59
CA SER A 272 -22.26 14.36 -12.96
C SER A 272 -21.27 13.20 -13.05
N LEU A 273 -21.22 12.55 -14.21
CA LEU A 273 -20.28 11.46 -14.47
C LEU A 273 -18.82 11.94 -14.39
N ASP A 274 -18.54 13.16 -14.84
CA ASP A 274 -17.19 13.72 -14.80
C ASP A 274 -16.72 14.01 -13.37
N GLU A 275 -17.63 14.52 -12.53
CA GLU A 275 -17.38 14.69 -11.10
C GLU A 275 -17.17 13.33 -10.40
N ALA A 276 -17.94 12.30 -10.76
CA ALA A 276 -17.76 10.96 -10.22
C ALA A 276 -16.37 10.38 -10.59
N VAL A 277 -15.93 10.54 -11.84
CA VAL A 277 -14.60 10.11 -12.29
C VAL A 277 -13.49 10.85 -11.52
N GLN A 278 -13.64 12.17 -11.38
CA GLN A 278 -12.68 13.00 -10.66
C GLN A 278 -12.60 12.58 -9.18
N ALA A 279 -13.74 12.47 -8.51
CA ALA A 279 -13.84 12.05 -7.11
C ALA A 279 -13.27 10.65 -6.89
N LEU A 280 -13.45 9.74 -7.85
CA LEU A 280 -12.91 8.37 -7.78
C LEU A 280 -11.38 8.38 -7.83
N SER A 281 -10.79 9.23 -8.68
CA SER A 281 -9.35 9.40 -8.78
C SER A 281 -8.78 10.05 -7.51
N GLU A 282 -9.43 11.09 -6.98
CA GLU A 282 -9.05 11.77 -5.73
C GLU A 282 -9.18 10.87 -4.50
N ALA A 283 -10.18 9.99 -4.49
CA ALA A 283 -10.30 8.93 -3.49
C ALA A 283 -9.10 7.98 -3.53
N GLY A 284 -8.29 8.00 -4.58
CA GLY A 284 -7.12 7.14 -4.75
C GLY A 284 -7.49 5.71 -5.10
N TYR A 285 -8.57 5.51 -5.88
CA TYR A 285 -8.89 4.19 -6.40
C TYR A 285 -7.66 3.61 -7.10
N ALA A 286 -7.09 4.34 -8.07
CA ALA A 286 -5.84 3.99 -8.73
C ALA A 286 -4.68 4.92 -8.31
N THR A 287 -3.44 4.44 -8.46
CA THR A 287 -2.21 5.23 -8.25
C THR A 287 -1.72 5.93 -9.53
N ASP A 288 -2.31 5.60 -10.69
CA ASP A 288 -1.96 6.20 -11.98
C ASP A 288 -2.49 7.63 -12.08
N PRO A 289 -1.63 8.66 -12.28
CA PRO A 289 -2.08 10.04 -12.41
C PRO A 289 -2.97 10.29 -13.63
N ALA A 290 -2.91 9.45 -14.66
CA ALA A 290 -3.74 9.56 -15.87
C ALA A 290 -5.04 8.75 -15.78
N TYR A 291 -5.37 8.18 -14.62
CA TYR A 291 -6.51 7.27 -14.47
C TYR A 291 -7.85 7.93 -14.81
N ALA A 292 -8.11 9.13 -14.29
CA ALA A 292 -9.33 9.89 -14.58
C ALA A 292 -9.49 10.13 -16.09
N ASP A 293 -8.42 10.56 -16.76
CA ASP A 293 -8.43 10.88 -18.19
C ASP A 293 -8.66 9.64 -19.05
N LYS A 294 -8.09 8.49 -18.65
CA LYS A 294 -8.34 7.20 -19.33
C LYS A 294 -9.80 6.78 -19.23
N LEU A 295 -10.43 6.97 -18.06
CA LEU A 295 -11.86 6.68 -17.88
C LEU A 295 -12.73 7.62 -18.71
N ARG A 296 -12.48 8.94 -18.67
CA ARG A 296 -13.17 9.93 -19.50
C ARG A 296 -13.07 9.55 -20.98
N ALA A 297 -11.88 9.23 -21.46
CA ALA A 297 -11.68 8.85 -22.85
C ALA A 297 -12.49 7.62 -23.27
N LEU A 298 -12.65 6.63 -22.39
CA LEU A 298 -13.50 5.44 -22.66
C LEU A 298 -14.98 5.81 -22.70
N ILE A 299 -15.43 6.64 -21.76
CA ILE A 299 -16.81 7.10 -21.66
C ILE A 299 -17.18 7.95 -22.88
N ASP A 300 -16.33 8.89 -23.28
CA ASP A 300 -16.54 9.78 -24.44
C ASP A 300 -16.58 9.01 -25.76
N GLN A 301 -15.87 7.88 -25.84
CA GLN A 301 -15.91 6.97 -27.00
C GLN A 301 -17.16 6.09 -27.03
N GLY A 302 -18.09 6.28 -26.07
CA GLY A 302 -19.29 5.47 -25.94
C GLY A 302 -19.00 4.03 -25.54
N LEU A 303 -17.90 3.80 -24.79
CA LEU A 303 -17.46 2.48 -24.34
C LEU A 303 -17.23 1.51 -25.51
N ARG A 304 -16.68 2.02 -26.61
CA ARG A 304 -16.29 1.25 -27.80
C ARG A 304 -14.78 1.28 -28.02
N PRO A 305 -14.18 0.23 -28.62
CA PRO A 305 -12.77 0.22 -28.95
C PRO A 305 -12.46 1.31 -30.00
N ARG A 306 -11.28 1.94 -29.91
CA ARG A 306 -10.82 2.84 -30.98
C ARG A 306 -10.65 2.01 -32.25
N SER A 307 -11.44 2.32 -33.28
CA SER A 307 -11.22 1.77 -34.61
C SER A 307 -9.79 2.13 -35.01
N SER A 308 -8.92 1.14 -35.23
CA SER A 308 -7.62 1.37 -35.85
C SER A 308 -7.90 2.03 -37.21
N ARG A 309 -7.54 3.32 -37.35
CA ARG A 309 -7.46 3.93 -38.68
C ARG A 309 -6.41 3.12 -39.44
N SER A 310 -6.89 2.37 -40.43
CA SER A 310 -6.07 1.67 -41.42
C SER A 310 -5.28 2.67 -42.26
#